data_AF-A0A838K112-F1
#
_entry.id   AF-A0A838K112-F1
#
_cell.length_a   1.000
_cell.length_b   1.000
_cell.length_c   1.000
_cell.angle_alpha   90.00
_cell.angle_beta   90.00
_cell.angle_gamma   90.00
#
_symmetry.space_group_name_H-M   'P 1'
#
loop_
_entity.id
_entity.type
_entity.pdbx_description
1 polymer ?
#
loop_
_entity_poly.entity_id
_entity_poly.type
_entity_poly.pdbx_seq_one_letter_code
_entity_poly.pdbx_strand_id
1 'polypeptide(L)'
;MFKTRDGGESWTDISGNLPAAPVNDLLVAPRGNLVVAQDVGVYVSRNSGRRWLRLGDALPLAPVLDITYHRGTDTITAATLGRGFYRVDLPGR
;
A
#
# COMPACT_ATOMS: atom_id res chain seq x y z
N MET A 1 8.55 3.20 -8.11
CA MET A 1 7.27 3.88 -7.79
C MET A 1 7.45 5.37 -8.00
N PHE A 2 6.61 5.99 -8.83
CA PHE A 2 6.73 7.41 -9.17
C PHE A 2 5.46 8.17 -8.79
N LYS A 3 5.60 9.44 -8.43
CA LYS A 3 4.49 10.34 -8.10
C LYS A 3 4.61 11.64 -8.88
N THR A 4 3.49 12.07 -9.43
CA THR A 4 3.29 13.42 -9.98
C THR A 4 2.50 14.30 -9.01
N ARG A 5 2.66 15.62 -9.13
CA ARG A 5 1.82 16.64 -8.48
C ARG A 5 1.23 17.66 -9.47
N ASP A 6 1.45 17.44 -10.76
CA ASP A 6 1.21 18.39 -11.85
C ASP A 6 0.46 17.70 -13.01
N GLY A 7 -0.38 16.71 -12.71
CA GLY A 7 -1.18 16.03 -13.72
C GLY A 7 -0.38 15.11 -14.64
N GLY A 8 0.87 14.79 -14.29
CA GLY A 8 1.73 13.86 -15.03
C GLY A 8 2.80 14.53 -15.90
N GLU A 9 2.94 15.85 -15.83
CA GLU A 9 4.02 16.58 -16.53
C GLU A 9 5.40 16.20 -16.00
N SER A 10 5.52 16.05 -14.68
CA SER A 10 6.75 15.57 -14.05
C SER A 10 6.48 14.48 -13.01
N TRP A 11 7.49 13.60 -12.85
CA TRP A 11 7.41 12.44 -11.98
C TRP A 11 8.63 12.40 -11.05
N THR A 12 8.38 12.30 -9.76
CA THR A 12 9.41 12.11 -8.73
C THR A 12 9.42 10.66 -8.28
N ASP A 13 10.60 10.04 -8.22
CA ASP A 13 10.76 8.71 -7.62
C ASP A 13 10.45 8.78 -6.12
N ILE A 14 9.52 7.93 -5.68
CA ILE A 14 9.12 7.79 -4.28
C ILE A 14 9.23 6.33 -3.81
N SER A 15 10.09 5.53 -4.46
CA SER A 15 10.31 4.13 -4.09
C SER A 15 10.90 4.01 -2.70
N GLY A 16 11.77 4.95 -2.29
CA GLY A 16 12.33 5.02 -0.94
C GLY A 16 12.93 3.68 -0.51
N ASN A 17 12.38 3.10 0.57
CA ASN A 17 12.77 1.79 1.11
C ASN A 17 11.76 0.67 0.78
N LEU A 18 10.93 0.82 -0.26
CA LEU A 18 10.11 -0.31 -0.73
C LEU A 18 11.01 -1.48 -1.12
N PRO A 19 10.62 -2.72 -0.80
CA PRO A 19 11.26 -3.90 -1.36
C PRO A 19 11.26 -3.86 -2.89
N ALA A 20 12.34 -4.37 -3.49
CA ALA A 20 12.46 -4.60 -4.92
C ALA A 20 11.59 -5.79 -5.34
N ALA A 21 10.27 -5.59 -5.34
CA ALA A 21 9.25 -6.57 -5.70
C ALA A 21 8.19 -5.91 -6.59
N PRO A 22 7.51 -6.68 -7.46
CA PRO A 22 6.40 -6.18 -8.25
C PRO A 22 5.35 -5.48 -7.37
N VAL A 23 4.89 -4.31 -7.84
CA VAL A 23 3.74 -3.59 -7.29
C VAL A 23 2.54 -3.97 -8.14
N ASN A 24 1.50 -4.49 -7.51
CA ASN A 24 0.31 -5.00 -8.20
C ASN A 24 -0.87 -4.02 -8.11
N ASP A 25 -0.94 -3.25 -7.01
CA ASP A 25 -2.01 -2.27 -6.80
C ASP A 25 -1.56 -1.14 -5.85
N LEU A 26 -2.21 0.01 -5.93
CA LEU A 26 -1.99 1.18 -5.08
C LEU A 26 -3.27 1.98 -4.89
N LEU A 27 -3.46 2.48 -3.67
CA LEU A 27 -4.51 3.45 -3.36
C LEU A 27 -4.00 4.62 -2.51
N VAL A 28 -4.76 5.72 -2.54
CA VAL A 28 -4.63 6.84 -1.61
C VAL A 28 -5.71 6.72 -0.55
N ALA A 29 -5.31 6.40 0.67
CA ALA A 29 -6.18 6.35 1.84
C ALA A 29 -6.30 7.74 2.50
N PRO A 30 -7.21 7.93 3.48
CA PRO A 30 -7.38 9.21 4.16
C PRO A 30 -6.07 9.78 4.71
N ARG A 31 -6.04 11.12 4.85
CA ARG A 31 -4.87 11.89 5.29
C ARG A 31 -3.67 11.82 4.32
N GLY A 32 -3.92 11.40 3.09
CA GLY A 32 -2.89 11.28 2.06
C GLY A 32 -1.93 10.10 2.30
N ASN A 33 -2.36 9.11 3.08
CA ASN A 33 -1.62 7.86 3.23
C ASN A 33 -1.59 7.14 1.88
N LEU A 34 -0.41 6.70 1.46
CA LEU A 34 -0.25 5.86 0.28
C LEU A 34 -0.16 4.41 0.75
N VAL A 35 -0.93 3.51 0.12
CA VAL A 35 -0.87 2.08 0.41
C VAL A 35 -0.58 1.35 -0.89
N VAL A 36 0.37 0.42 -0.87
CA VAL A 36 0.78 -0.39 -2.03
C VAL A 36 0.67 -1.87 -1.71
N ALA A 37 0.18 -2.63 -2.68
CA ALA A 37 0.23 -4.08 -2.71
C ALA A 37 1.44 -4.54 -3.53
N GLN A 38 2.26 -5.41 -2.96
CA GLN A 38 3.39 -6.04 -3.63
C GLN A 38 3.33 -7.56 -3.53
N ASP A 39 4.19 -8.23 -4.29
CA ASP A 39 4.38 -9.68 -4.20
C ASP A 39 4.86 -10.17 -2.81
N VAL A 40 5.38 -9.24 -2.02
CA VAL A 40 5.95 -9.47 -0.68
C VAL A 40 5.15 -8.80 0.45
N GLY A 41 3.88 -8.44 0.18
CA GLY A 41 2.94 -7.91 1.17
C GLY A 41 2.44 -6.50 0.87
N VAL A 42 1.76 -5.90 1.86
CA VAL A 42 1.22 -4.53 1.77
C VAL A 42 2.10 -3.57 2.54
N TYR A 43 2.36 -2.39 1.97
CA TYR A 43 3.15 -1.34 2.61
C TYR A 43 2.39 -0.01 2.62
N VAL A 44 2.57 0.77 3.68
CA VAL A 44 1.99 2.10 3.84
C VAL A 44 3.07 3.15 3.97
N SER A 45 2.87 4.29 3.32
CA SER A 45 3.63 5.51 3.54
C SER A 45 2.71 6.61 4.06
N ARG A 46 3.13 7.24 5.16
CA ARG A 46 2.44 8.40 5.79
C ARG A 46 3.10 9.73 5.47
N ASN A 47 4.18 9.72 4.70
CA ASN A 47 5.02 10.87 4.42
C ASN A 47 5.24 11.05 2.92
N SER A 48 4.18 10.84 2.13
CA SER A 48 4.17 11.03 0.67
C SER A 48 5.20 10.20 -0.11
N GLY A 49 5.58 9.02 0.41
CA GLY A 49 6.44 8.04 -0.24
C GLY A 49 7.92 8.17 0.12
N ARG A 50 8.27 9.03 1.11
CA ARG A 50 9.66 9.12 1.61
C ARG A 50 10.09 7.86 2.39
N ARG A 51 9.16 7.21 3.09
CA ARG A 51 9.39 5.96 3.82
C ARG A 51 8.14 5.09 3.83
N TRP A 52 8.34 3.81 3.60
CA TRP A 52 7.33 2.76 3.55
C TRP A 52 7.52 1.81 4.72
N LEU A 53 6.40 1.43 5.35
CA LEU A 53 6.33 0.50 6.47
C LEU A 53 5.41 -0.65 6.07
N ARG A 54 5.77 -1.88 6.42
CA ARG A 54 4.88 -3.03 6.20
C ARG A 54 3.59 -2.82 7.00
N LEU A 55 2.45 -3.06 6.36
CA LEU A 55 1.13 -2.85 6.95
C LEU A 55 0.63 -4.14 7.61
N GLY A 56 0.65 -4.18 8.94
CA GLY A 56 0.12 -5.29 9.74
C GLY A 56 1.03 -6.52 9.76
N ASP A 57 1.05 -7.20 10.90
CA ASP A 57 1.83 -8.44 11.09
C ASP A 57 1.07 -9.68 10.59
N ALA A 58 -0.27 -9.60 10.52
CA ALA A 58 -1.15 -10.71 10.16
C ALA A 58 -1.17 -11.06 8.65
N LEU A 59 -0.61 -10.22 7.77
CA LEU A 59 -0.56 -10.53 6.35
C LEU A 59 0.49 -11.61 6.07
N PRO A 60 0.13 -12.68 5.33
CA PRO A 60 1.09 -13.70 4.94
C PRO A 60 2.14 -13.12 3.98
N LEU A 61 3.31 -13.77 3.90
CA LEU A 61 4.25 -13.57 2.80
C LEU A 61 3.69 -14.22 1.54
N ALA A 62 2.91 -13.44 0.80
CA ALA A 62 2.18 -13.85 -0.38
C ALA A 62 2.00 -12.67 -1.33
N PRO A 63 1.88 -12.93 -2.64
CA PRO A 63 1.49 -11.88 -3.56
C PRO A 63 0.13 -11.30 -3.21
N VAL A 64 0.08 -9.98 -3.09
CA VAL A 64 -1.16 -9.24 -2.90
C VAL A 64 -1.49 -8.59 -4.23
N LEU A 65 -2.62 -8.96 -4.80
CA LEU A 65 -3.00 -8.58 -6.17
C LEU A 65 -3.86 -7.32 -6.21
N ASP A 66 -4.62 -7.08 -5.15
CA ASP A 66 -5.58 -5.97 -5.06
C ASP A 66 -5.75 -5.56 -3.59
N ILE A 67 -5.94 -4.27 -3.34
CA ILE A 67 -6.24 -3.71 -2.02
C ILE A 67 -7.40 -2.72 -2.10
N THR A 68 -8.25 -2.73 -1.07
CA THR A 68 -9.33 -1.73 -0.97
C THR A 68 -9.43 -1.16 0.44
N TYR A 69 -9.75 0.13 0.53
CA TYR A 69 -9.91 0.84 1.78
C TYR A 69 -11.38 0.90 2.20
N HIS A 70 -11.68 0.42 3.40
CA HIS A 70 -13.02 0.49 4.00
C HIS A 70 -13.09 1.61 5.04
N ARG A 71 -13.80 2.70 4.69
CA ARG A 71 -13.91 3.90 5.52
C ARG A 71 -14.59 3.68 6.88
N GLY A 72 -15.60 2.80 6.94
CA GLY A 72 -16.37 2.57 8.16
C GLY A 72 -15.57 1.90 9.27
N THR A 73 -14.60 1.07 8.91
CA THR A 73 -13.76 0.30 9.84
C THR A 73 -12.30 0.78 9.88
N ASP A 74 -11.92 1.74 9.05
CA ASP A 74 -10.54 2.23 8.88
C ASP A 74 -9.55 1.09 8.59
N THR A 75 -9.94 0.17 7.71
CA THR A 75 -9.18 -1.04 7.39
C THR A 75 -8.87 -1.15 5.91
N ILE A 76 -7.76 -1.82 5.59
CA ILE A 76 -7.45 -2.31 4.24
C ILE A 76 -7.86 -3.78 4.14
N THR A 77 -8.64 -4.12 3.13
CA THR A 77 -8.82 -5.51 2.71
C THR A 77 -7.80 -5.80 1.60
N ALA A 78 -7.05 -6.90 1.72
CA ALA A 78 -6.02 -7.33 0.80
C ALA A 78 -6.40 -8.68 0.17
N ALA A 79 -6.42 -8.74 -1.16
CA ALA A 79 -6.65 -9.96 -1.93
C ALA A 79 -5.31 -10.66 -2.19
N THR A 80 -5.10 -11.82 -1.58
CA THR A 80 -3.83 -12.57 -1.73
C THR A 80 -3.97 -13.69 -2.73
N LEU A 81 -2.92 -13.92 -3.52
CA LEU A 81 -2.86 -15.07 -4.42
C LEU A 81 -2.73 -16.37 -3.60
N GLY A 82 -3.76 -17.21 -3.67
CA GLY A 82 -3.78 -18.55 -3.08
C GLY A 82 -3.99 -18.61 -1.56
N ARG A 83 -4.22 -17.49 -0.87
CA ARG A 83 -4.46 -17.45 0.59
C ARG A 83 -5.72 -16.71 1.02
N GLY A 84 -6.56 -16.28 0.06
CA GLY A 84 -7.84 -15.63 0.32
C GLY A 84 -7.71 -14.13 0.61
N PHE A 85 -8.68 -13.59 1.35
CA PHE A 85 -8.72 -12.17 1.73
C PHE A 85 -8.33 -11.97 3.18
N TYR A 86 -7.57 -10.90 3.43
CA TYR A 86 -7.18 -10.49 4.77
C TYR A 86 -7.63 -9.06 5.01
N ARG A 87 -8.03 -8.76 6.24
CA ARG A 87 -8.31 -7.38 6.67
C ARG A 87 -7.27 -6.97 7.71
N VAL A 88 -6.69 -5.81 7.51
CA VAL A 88 -5.76 -5.19 8.45
C VAL A 88 -6.22 -3.77 8.76
N ASP A 89 -6.06 -3.36 10.00
CA ASP A 89 -6.28 -1.97 10.37
C ASP A 89 -5.29 -1.09 9.60
N LEU A 90 -5.74 0.11 9.24
CA LEU A 90 -4.86 1.20 8.82
C LEU A 90 -4.63 2.08 10.04
N PRO A 91 -3.73 1.71 10.98
CA PRO A 91 -3.63 2.39 12.27
C PRO A 91 -3.45 3.89 12.05
N GLY A 92 -4.30 4.71 12.63
CA GLY A 92 -4.34 6.14 12.34
C GLY A 92 -5.00 6.93 13.46
N ARG A 93 -5.18 6.35 14.63
CA ARG A 93 -5.49 7.11 15.84
C ARG A 93 -4.27 7.16 16.73
#